data_AF-S3YV30-F1
#
_entry.id   AF-S3YV30-F1
#
_cell.length_a   1.000
_cell.length_b   1.000
_cell.length_c   1.000
_cell.angle_alpha   90.00
_cell.angle_beta   90.00
_cell.angle_gamma   90.00
#
_symmetry.space_group_name_H-M   'P 1'
#
loop_
_entity.id
_entity.type
_entity.pdbx_description
1 polymer ?
#
loop_
_entity_poly.entity_id
_entity_poly.type
_entity_poly.pdbx_seq_one_letter_code
_entity_poly.pdbx_strand_id
1 'polypeptide(L)'
;MKTLTSILVLLFGLQAATAQPLQRVAPEQAGLDSRKLMYADEAIETAIAGKEIPGAVLAVVRNGKMAYLKAYGNKRIYPDTEPMTVNTVFDMASCSKSISTAVCTMILAERGKIRLLDPVSRYIPDFKDWESEDGKDKKVIRIADLLTHSSGLPPYASAAELEQKYGSPNPAGLMEYIAGCKRDFKPQTGFQYSCLNFITLQHIIEAVSEQSLRDFARENVFDVLGMKHTDYLPCLRDKNGKWINTVPLPENIAPTEKQPDGQVLCGQVHDPLARILNGGISGNAGVFSCAEDIAILCAALQNGGEWNGHRILSPQGVKTMRTVPRATADLGRSPGWDVCSPYASNAGDFFGPNTYGHTGYTGTSVVIDPDNDTSVILLTNAVHPEDGHSVVRLRSLVANAVAASLYPAPRTYTDHYYKRFLQFMDEPAIGSKDIVMLGNSLTENGGDWAARLGNKHVRNRGIIGDEVMGVYDRLHQILPGQPAKLFLLIGVNDVSHDLTADSIAGMIRMTVERIRKESPDTRLYLQSLLPINESFGRYKRLAGKTNMIPEINKQLEALAKEKGLTYINLFPLFTEKGSNVLRADLTTDGLHLKEEGYKIWAKALRKKI
;
A
#
# COMPACT_ATOMS: atom_id res chain seq x y z
N MET A 1 24.92 -13.60 -65.84
CA MET A 1 25.10 -14.18 -64.49
C MET A 1 25.43 -13.06 -63.51
N LYS A 2 24.43 -12.54 -62.79
CA LYS A 2 24.62 -11.70 -61.60
C LYS A 2 23.53 -12.09 -60.61
N THR A 3 23.94 -12.75 -59.54
CA THR A 3 23.14 -13.18 -58.40
C THR A 3 22.77 -11.95 -57.56
N LEU A 4 21.47 -11.69 -57.39
CA LEU A 4 20.98 -10.75 -56.39
C LEU A 4 20.77 -11.52 -55.08
N THR A 5 21.68 -11.32 -54.13
CA THR A 5 21.55 -11.78 -52.76
C THR A 5 20.63 -10.79 -52.03
N SER A 6 19.44 -11.24 -51.63
CA SER A 6 18.54 -10.44 -50.78
C SER A 6 19.02 -10.56 -49.33
N ILE A 7 19.48 -9.44 -48.76
CA ILE A 7 19.81 -9.31 -47.33
C ILE A 7 18.49 -9.03 -46.59
N LEU A 8 18.02 -10.00 -45.80
CA LEU A 8 16.93 -9.82 -44.86
C LEU A 8 17.50 -9.13 -43.61
N VAL A 9 17.29 -7.82 -43.47
CA VAL A 9 17.60 -7.09 -42.24
C VAL A 9 16.50 -7.40 -41.23
N LEU A 10 16.80 -8.28 -40.27
CA LEU A 10 15.99 -8.46 -39.06
C LEU A 10 16.19 -7.22 -38.17
N LEU A 11 15.26 -6.27 -38.26
CA LEU A 11 15.07 -5.22 -37.28
C LEU A 11 14.61 -5.85 -35.96
N PHE A 12 15.55 -6.17 -35.08
CA PHE A 12 15.25 -6.33 -33.66
C PHE A 12 14.91 -4.93 -33.11
N GLY A 13 13.62 -4.60 -33.12
CA GLY A 13 13.12 -3.48 -32.35
C GLY A 13 13.35 -3.77 -30.87
N LEU A 14 14.29 -3.05 -30.25
CA LEU A 14 14.30 -2.86 -28.81
C LEU A 14 13.02 -2.09 -28.45
N GLN A 15 11.93 -2.82 -28.24
CA GLN A 15 10.85 -2.29 -27.40
C GLN A 15 11.48 -2.11 -26.03
N ALA A 16 11.74 -0.87 -25.64
CA ALA A 16 11.90 -0.52 -24.24
C ALA A 16 10.60 -0.93 -23.54
N ALA A 17 10.58 -2.14 -22.99
CA ALA A 17 9.49 -2.61 -22.16
C ALA A 17 9.48 -1.68 -20.94
N THR A 18 8.62 -0.68 -20.94
CA THR A 18 8.35 0.09 -19.72
C THR A 18 7.82 -0.90 -18.70
N ALA A 19 8.51 -1.06 -17.57
CA ALA A 19 8.07 -1.96 -16.51
C ALA A 19 6.59 -1.68 -16.18
N GLN A 20 5.76 -2.73 -16.25
CA GLN A 20 4.34 -2.61 -15.92
C GLN A 20 4.17 -2.37 -14.41
N PRO A 21 3.18 -1.55 -14.00
CA PRO A 21 2.85 -1.38 -12.58
C PRO A 21 2.50 -2.74 -11.96
N LEU A 22 2.63 -2.85 -10.65
CA LEU A 22 2.22 -4.04 -9.91
C LEU A 22 0.76 -4.37 -10.22
N GLN A 23 0.46 -5.65 -10.46
CA GLN A 23 -0.91 -6.09 -10.62
C GLN A 23 -1.67 -5.81 -9.31
N ARG A 24 -2.66 -4.91 -9.39
CA ARG A 24 -3.60 -4.68 -8.29
C ARG A 24 -4.55 -5.88 -8.19
N VAL A 25 -4.65 -6.45 -6.99
CA VAL A 25 -5.48 -7.62 -6.71
C VAL A 25 -6.28 -7.39 -5.43
N ALA A 26 -7.36 -8.15 -5.24
CA ALA A 26 -8.03 -8.15 -3.95
C ALA A 26 -7.09 -8.73 -2.87
N PRO A 27 -7.15 -8.25 -1.62
CA PRO A 27 -6.33 -8.78 -0.51
C PRO A 27 -6.32 -10.31 -0.44
N GLU A 28 -7.47 -10.95 -0.63
CA GLU A 28 -7.64 -12.39 -0.56
C GLU A 28 -6.85 -13.13 -1.64
N GLN A 29 -6.68 -12.56 -2.83
CA GLN A 29 -5.88 -13.14 -3.91
C GLN A 29 -4.38 -13.14 -3.59
N ALA A 30 -3.95 -12.29 -2.66
CA ALA A 30 -2.60 -12.27 -2.11
C ALA A 30 -2.49 -13.00 -0.77
N GLY A 31 -3.57 -13.64 -0.30
CA GLY A 31 -3.64 -14.35 0.99
C GLY A 31 -3.85 -13.45 2.21
N LEU A 32 -4.32 -12.22 2.01
CA LEU A 32 -4.61 -11.26 3.08
C LEU A 32 -6.11 -11.25 3.40
N ASP A 33 -6.45 -11.19 4.68
CA ASP A 33 -7.81 -10.96 5.18
C ASP A 33 -8.13 -9.46 5.15
N SER A 34 -8.95 -9.02 4.19
CA SER A 34 -9.39 -7.62 4.07
C SER A 34 -9.98 -7.06 5.38
N ARG A 35 -10.61 -7.89 6.22
CA ARG A 35 -11.21 -7.45 7.50
C ARG A 35 -10.16 -7.01 8.50
N LYS A 36 -8.98 -7.64 8.46
CA LYS A 36 -7.85 -7.26 9.32
C LYS A 36 -7.17 -5.98 8.82
N LEU A 37 -7.14 -5.77 7.51
CA LEU A 37 -6.66 -4.53 6.91
C LEU A 37 -7.52 -3.31 7.29
N MET A 38 -8.80 -3.51 7.63
CA MET A 38 -9.64 -2.42 8.19
C MET A 38 -9.10 -1.86 9.51
N TYR A 39 -8.34 -2.62 10.31
CA TYR A 39 -7.72 -2.07 11.51
C TYR A 39 -6.59 -1.10 11.16
N ALA A 40 -5.97 -1.23 9.98
CA ALA A 40 -5.05 -0.23 9.46
C ALA A 40 -5.81 1.04 9.07
N ASP A 41 -6.97 0.89 8.41
CA ASP A 41 -7.85 2.03 8.09
C ASP A 41 -8.26 2.78 9.37
N GLU A 42 -8.75 2.07 10.38
CA GLU A 42 -9.20 2.65 11.64
C GLU A 42 -8.07 3.39 12.35
N ALA A 43 -6.86 2.83 12.37
CA ALA A 43 -5.69 3.49 12.96
C ALA A 43 -5.35 4.80 12.23
N ILE A 44 -5.38 4.79 10.88
CA ILE A 44 -5.11 5.98 10.06
C ILE A 44 -6.21 7.04 10.26
N GLU A 45 -7.48 6.67 10.17
CA GLU A 45 -8.60 7.59 10.36
C GLU A 45 -8.64 8.17 11.78
N THR A 46 -8.27 7.37 12.80
CA THR A 46 -8.12 7.85 14.18
C THR A 46 -7.02 8.90 14.28
N ALA A 47 -5.87 8.67 13.64
CA ALA A 47 -4.77 9.65 13.62
C ALA A 47 -5.16 10.95 12.89
N ILE A 48 -5.93 10.85 11.80
CA ILE A 48 -6.47 12.02 11.09
C ILE A 48 -7.47 12.79 11.96
N ALA A 49 -8.42 12.09 12.59
CA ALA A 49 -9.40 12.70 13.49
C ALA A 49 -8.74 13.36 14.70
N GLY A 50 -7.65 12.75 15.21
CA GLY A 50 -6.78 13.29 16.26
C GLY A 50 -5.88 14.44 15.82
N LYS A 51 -5.89 14.80 14.53
CA LYS A 51 -5.01 15.82 13.90
C LYS A 51 -3.51 15.51 14.03
N GLU A 52 -3.16 14.24 14.24
CA GLU A 52 -1.76 13.79 14.25
C GLU A 52 -1.15 13.79 12.84
N ILE A 53 -1.99 13.58 11.82
CA ILE A 53 -1.65 13.66 10.41
C ILE A 53 -2.79 14.30 9.61
N PRO A 54 -2.51 15.01 8.50
CA PRO A 54 -3.56 15.52 7.60
C PRO A 54 -4.25 14.42 6.77
N GLY A 55 -3.47 13.40 6.42
CA GLY A 55 -3.87 12.31 5.54
C GLY A 55 -2.73 11.32 5.32
N ALA A 56 -3.01 10.25 4.59
CA ALA A 56 -2.04 9.20 4.28
C ALA A 56 -2.38 8.46 2.98
N VAL A 57 -1.39 7.73 2.45
CA VAL A 57 -1.56 6.66 1.47
C VAL A 57 -0.94 5.39 2.06
N LEU A 58 -1.73 4.32 2.13
CA LEU A 58 -1.27 2.99 2.53
C LEU A 58 -1.23 2.08 1.30
N ALA A 59 -0.08 1.47 1.04
CA ALA A 59 0.07 0.39 0.09
C ALA A 59 0.61 -0.87 0.79
N VAL A 60 0.06 -2.03 0.42
CA VAL A 60 0.52 -3.35 0.87
C VAL A 60 0.84 -4.19 -0.35
N VAL A 61 2.09 -4.61 -0.46
CA VAL A 61 2.57 -5.52 -1.51
C VAL A 61 2.71 -6.90 -0.91
N ARG A 62 2.21 -7.92 -1.59
CA ARG A 62 2.47 -9.31 -1.21
C ARG A 62 2.49 -10.24 -2.42
N ASN A 63 3.43 -11.18 -2.48
CA ASN A 63 3.55 -12.12 -3.61
C ASN A 63 3.71 -11.40 -4.95
N GLY A 64 4.49 -10.32 -4.96
CA GLY A 64 4.67 -9.46 -6.14
C GLY A 64 3.40 -8.76 -6.64
N LYS A 65 2.37 -8.59 -5.80
CA LYS A 65 1.09 -7.98 -6.16
C LYS A 65 0.74 -6.84 -5.23
N MET A 66 0.10 -5.80 -5.77
CA MET A 66 -0.46 -4.71 -4.96
C MET A 66 -1.79 -5.17 -4.38
N ALA A 67 -1.76 -5.64 -3.14
CA ALA A 67 -2.92 -6.25 -2.47
C ALA A 67 -3.79 -5.22 -1.74
N TYR A 68 -3.22 -4.07 -1.39
CA TYR A 68 -3.93 -2.94 -0.79
C TYR A 68 -3.33 -1.63 -1.28
N LEU A 69 -4.17 -0.67 -1.65
CA LEU A 69 -3.76 0.69 -2.03
C LEU A 69 -4.94 1.62 -1.77
N LYS A 70 -4.81 2.53 -0.80
CA LYS A 70 -5.87 3.44 -0.37
C LYS A 70 -5.29 4.78 0.10
N ALA A 71 -6.03 5.85 -0.18
CA ALA A 71 -5.75 7.21 0.28
C ALA A 71 -6.77 7.64 1.34
N TYR A 72 -6.33 8.44 2.30
CA TYR A 72 -7.09 8.88 3.46
C TYR A 72 -6.87 10.37 3.70
N GLY A 73 -7.90 11.05 4.19
CA GLY A 73 -7.82 12.46 4.57
C GLY A 73 -7.40 13.39 3.43
N ASN A 74 -6.56 14.37 3.77
CA ASN A 74 -6.18 15.46 2.89
C ASN A 74 -4.66 15.51 2.72
N LYS A 75 -4.18 15.74 1.50
CA LYS A 75 -2.75 16.05 1.30
C LYS A 75 -2.41 17.45 1.77
N ARG A 76 -3.39 18.36 1.81
CA ARG A 76 -3.21 19.74 2.27
C ARG A 76 -4.40 20.15 3.13
N ILE A 77 -4.12 20.84 4.24
CA ILE A 77 -5.14 21.47 5.09
C ILE A 77 -4.86 22.97 5.30
N TYR A 78 -3.77 23.50 4.74
CA TYR A 78 -3.41 24.91 4.76
C TYR A 78 -2.64 25.30 3.47
N PRO A 79 -2.89 26.49 2.88
CA PRO A 79 -3.94 27.45 3.25
C PRO A 79 -5.34 26.97 2.90
N ASP A 80 -5.45 26.08 1.91
CA ASP A 80 -6.69 25.47 1.43
C ASP A 80 -6.67 23.95 1.67
N THR A 81 -7.84 23.36 1.80
CA THR A 81 -7.97 21.91 1.95
C THR A 81 -7.98 21.22 0.59
N GLU A 82 -7.06 20.28 0.36
CA GLU A 82 -7.02 19.45 -0.84
C GLU A 82 -7.01 17.96 -0.47
N PRO A 83 -7.90 17.14 -1.07
CA PRO A 83 -8.02 15.73 -0.74
C PRO A 83 -6.76 14.94 -1.11
N MET A 84 -6.48 13.90 -0.32
CA MET A 84 -5.42 12.94 -0.62
C MET A 84 -5.84 12.02 -1.78
N THR A 85 -4.89 11.58 -2.59
CA THR A 85 -5.11 10.58 -3.66
C THR A 85 -4.01 9.53 -3.61
N VAL A 86 -4.23 8.36 -4.22
CA VAL A 86 -3.22 7.28 -4.23
C VAL A 86 -1.95 7.64 -5.01
N ASN A 87 -2.05 8.60 -5.95
CA ASN A 87 -0.94 9.10 -6.76
C ASN A 87 -0.25 10.32 -6.14
N THR A 88 -0.54 10.67 -4.89
CA THR A 88 0.14 11.78 -4.22
C THR A 88 1.62 11.45 -4.06
N VAL A 89 2.48 12.38 -4.43
CA VAL A 89 3.94 12.32 -4.28
C VAL A 89 4.32 12.97 -2.95
N PHE A 90 5.15 12.30 -2.16
CA PHE A 90 5.57 12.72 -0.83
C PHE A 90 7.06 12.99 -0.78
N ASP A 91 7.49 13.95 0.03
CA ASP A 91 8.88 14.02 0.50
C ASP A 91 9.17 12.78 1.34
N MET A 92 10.01 11.88 0.82
CA MET A 92 10.34 10.62 1.49
C MET A 92 11.26 10.82 2.70
N ALA A 93 11.79 12.02 2.89
CA ALA A 93 12.72 12.37 3.97
C ALA A 93 13.80 11.27 4.12
N SER A 94 13.99 10.77 5.33
CA SER A 94 15.04 9.78 5.62
C SER A 94 14.86 8.41 4.96
N CYS A 95 13.69 8.05 4.42
CA CYS A 95 13.57 6.84 3.60
C CYS A 95 14.51 6.89 2.37
N SER A 96 14.87 8.10 1.89
CA SER A 96 15.84 8.33 0.81
C SER A 96 17.17 7.58 1.01
N LYS A 97 17.60 7.44 2.28
CA LYS A 97 18.81 6.71 2.67
C LYS A 97 18.78 5.27 2.15
N SER A 98 17.69 4.57 2.44
CA SER A 98 17.52 3.15 2.16
C SER A 98 17.13 2.89 0.72
N ILE A 99 16.17 3.67 0.19
CA ILE A 99 15.57 3.41 -1.13
C ILE A 99 16.44 3.90 -2.29
N SER A 100 17.39 4.79 -2.03
CA SER A 100 18.25 5.38 -3.06
C SER A 100 19.73 5.27 -2.71
N THR A 101 20.21 6.02 -1.71
CA THR A 101 21.66 6.15 -1.45
C THR A 101 22.33 4.81 -1.13
N ALA A 102 21.71 3.97 -0.30
CA ALA A 102 22.21 2.64 0.03
C ALA A 102 22.18 1.70 -1.18
N VAL A 103 21.10 1.71 -1.97
CA VAL A 103 20.99 0.90 -3.20
C VAL A 103 22.08 1.31 -4.19
N CYS A 104 22.26 2.61 -4.43
CA CYS A 104 23.31 3.14 -5.30
C CYS A 104 24.71 2.75 -4.82
N THR A 105 24.97 2.82 -3.51
CA THR A 105 26.23 2.35 -2.91
C THR A 105 26.47 0.87 -3.21
N MET A 106 25.43 0.04 -3.05
CA MET A 106 25.52 -1.40 -3.31
C MET A 106 25.70 -1.72 -4.80
N ILE A 107 25.09 -0.95 -5.70
CA ILE A 107 25.32 -1.07 -7.16
C ILE A 107 26.80 -0.82 -7.48
N LEU A 108 27.42 0.20 -6.90
CA LEU A 108 28.87 0.45 -7.07
C LEU A 108 29.72 -0.69 -6.51
N ALA A 109 29.30 -1.31 -5.39
CA ALA A 109 29.97 -2.46 -4.82
C ALA A 109 29.87 -3.70 -5.73
N GLU A 110 28.69 -4.00 -6.31
CA GLU A 110 28.51 -5.11 -7.26
C GLU A 110 29.31 -4.91 -8.55
N ARG A 111 29.49 -3.64 -8.97
CA ARG A 111 30.35 -3.26 -10.10
C ARG A 111 31.84 -3.29 -9.80
N GLY A 112 32.22 -3.66 -8.57
CA GLY A 112 33.62 -3.70 -8.13
C GLY A 112 34.30 -2.32 -8.07
N LYS A 113 33.52 -1.24 -8.00
CA LYS A 113 34.02 0.14 -7.94
C LYS A 113 34.35 0.59 -6.52
N ILE A 114 33.69 -0.01 -5.54
CA ILE A 114 33.96 0.16 -4.11
C ILE A 114 33.94 -1.19 -3.40
N ARG A 115 34.51 -1.24 -2.19
CA ARG A 115 34.31 -2.33 -1.24
C ARG A 115 33.76 -1.76 0.07
N LEU A 116 32.81 -2.45 0.71
CA LEU A 116 32.22 -2.01 1.98
C LEU A 116 33.25 -1.82 3.11
N LEU A 117 34.41 -2.47 3.03
CA LEU A 117 35.50 -2.32 3.99
C LEU A 117 36.56 -1.28 3.60
N ASP A 118 36.37 -0.58 2.48
CA ASP A 118 37.26 0.51 2.10
C ASP A 118 37.21 1.63 3.14
N PRO A 119 38.36 2.26 3.43
CA PRO A 119 38.39 3.47 4.24
C PRO A 119 37.69 4.61 3.50
N VAL A 120 36.93 5.43 4.23
CA VAL A 120 36.28 6.62 3.66
C VAL A 120 37.31 7.59 3.06
N SER A 121 38.48 7.71 3.70
CA SER A 121 39.58 8.56 3.25
C SER A 121 40.16 8.19 1.88
N ARG A 122 39.86 6.99 1.35
CA ARG A 122 40.20 6.63 -0.03
C ARG A 122 39.48 7.49 -1.07
N TYR A 123 38.24 7.89 -0.77
CA TYR A 123 37.36 8.62 -1.67
C TYR A 123 37.25 10.10 -1.29
N ILE A 124 37.49 10.41 0.00
CA ILE A 124 37.46 11.76 0.54
C ILE A 124 38.77 11.96 1.34
N PRO A 125 39.89 12.36 0.69
CA PRO A 125 41.22 12.35 1.30
C PRO A 125 41.34 13.07 2.65
N ASP A 126 40.62 14.18 2.83
CA ASP A 126 40.65 14.98 4.07
C ASP A 126 39.73 14.44 5.18
N PHE A 127 39.05 13.31 4.96
CA PHE A 127 38.18 12.70 5.95
C PHE A 127 38.99 12.09 7.10
N LYS A 128 38.88 12.69 8.29
CA LYS A 128 39.57 12.18 9.47
C LYS A 128 38.94 10.88 9.99
N ASP A 129 39.77 9.99 10.51
CA ASP A 129 39.30 8.80 11.20
C ASP A 129 38.95 9.10 12.67
N TRP A 130 38.39 8.13 13.39
CA TRP A 130 38.23 8.27 14.84
C TRP A 130 39.59 8.17 15.54
N GLU A 131 39.81 9.04 16.52
CA GLU A 131 40.98 9.08 17.39
C GLU A 131 40.51 9.22 18.84
N SER A 132 41.14 8.48 19.76
CA SER A 132 40.83 8.59 21.19
C SER A 132 41.18 9.98 21.72
N GLU A 133 40.55 10.41 22.83
CA GLU A 133 40.80 11.74 23.40
C GLU A 133 42.26 11.97 23.83
N ASP A 134 42.99 10.89 24.15
CA ASP A 134 44.42 10.94 24.47
C ASP A 134 45.35 10.75 23.25
N GLY A 135 44.79 10.60 22.04
CA GLY A 135 45.52 10.44 20.78
C GLY A 135 46.24 9.10 20.59
N LYS A 136 46.05 8.14 21.51
CA LYS A 136 46.81 6.87 21.51
C LYS A 136 46.19 5.77 20.66
N ASP A 137 44.89 5.83 20.41
CA ASP A 137 44.17 4.84 19.60
C ASP A 137 43.48 5.51 18.41
N LYS A 138 43.51 4.83 17.27
CA LYS A 138 42.91 5.30 16.01
C LYS A 138 42.15 4.18 15.35
N LYS A 139 40.99 4.50 14.79
CA LYS A 139 40.15 3.52 14.10
C LYS A 139 39.64 4.10 12.80
N VAL A 140 40.04 3.43 11.73
CA VAL A 140 39.60 3.71 10.37
C VAL A 140 38.10 3.52 10.23
N ILE A 141 37.41 4.54 9.72
CA ILE A 141 35.99 4.52 9.35
C ILE A 141 35.85 3.97 7.95
N ARG A 142 34.95 2.98 7.79
CA ARG A 142 34.70 2.30 6.53
C ARG A 142 33.32 2.64 5.97
N ILE A 143 33.12 2.37 4.68
CA ILE A 143 31.82 2.51 4.01
C ILE A 143 30.71 1.75 4.75
N ALA A 144 31.01 0.53 5.22
CA ALA A 144 30.08 -0.26 6.04
C ALA A 144 29.63 0.49 7.29
N ASP A 145 30.55 1.18 7.97
CA ASP A 145 30.26 1.90 9.22
C ASP A 145 29.31 3.09 8.97
N LEU A 146 29.39 3.71 7.78
CA LEU A 146 28.44 4.74 7.35
C LEU A 146 27.04 4.14 7.12
N LEU A 147 26.97 3.03 6.36
CA LEU A 147 25.72 2.35 6.00
C LEU A 147 24.96 1.78 7.22
N THR A 148 25.67 1.42 8.29
CA THR A 148 25.11 0.84 9.53
C THR A 148 25.01 1.82 10.70
N HIS A 149 25.31 3.11 10.49
CA HIS A 149 25.28 4.12 11.56
C HIS A 149 26.20 3.82 12.76
N SER A 150 27.35 3.21 12.48
CA SER A 150 28.34 2.82 13.49
C SER A 150 29.70 3.49 13.26
N SER A 151 29.72 4.64 12.57
CA SER A 151 30.93 5.40 12.23
C SER A 151 31.45 6.31 13.34
N GLY A 152 30.60 6.65 14.31
CA GLY A 152 30.88 7.70 15.29
C GLY A 152 30.60 9.12 14.77
N LEU A 153 30.14 9.33 13.54
CA LEU A 153 29.77 10.68 13.10
C LEU A 153 28.54 11.19 13.87
N PRO A 154 28.52 12.48 14.29
CA PRO A 154 27.40 13.08 15.01
C PRO A 154 26.06 12.89 14.28
N PRO A 155 24.92 12.94 15.00
CA PRO A 155 23.63 12.61 14.41
C PRO A 155 23.22 13.64 13.34
N TYR A 156 23.61 14.90 13.55
CA TYR A 156 23.22 16.03 12.72
C TYR A 156 24.21 17.20 12.85
N ALA A 157 24.02 18.24 12.03
CA ALA A 157 24.77 19.49 12.08
C ALA A 157 23.82 20.70 11.97
N SER A 158 24.19 21.84 12.54
CA SER A 158 23.37 23.05 12.45
C SER A 158 23.41 23.64 11.04
N ALA A 159 22.31 23.51 10.30
CA ALA A 159 22.21 24.06 8.95
C ALA A 159 22.39 25.59 8.94
N ALA A 160 21.91 26.30 9.96
CA ALA A 160 22.04 27.74 10.07
C ALA A 160 23.50 28.20 10.27
N GLU A 161 24.25 27.54 11.15
CA GLU A 161 25.67 27.85 11.38
C GLU A 161 26.52 27.55 10.13
N LEU A 162 26.22 26.43 9.46
CA LEU A 162 26.92 26.05 8.23
C LEU A 162 26.58 27.00 7.07
N GLU A 163 25.33 27.41 6.94
CA GLU A 163 24.93 28.43 5.96
C GLU A 163 25.63 29.77 6.23
N GLN A 164 25.72 30.21 7.49
CA GLN A 164 26.44 31.43 7.83
C GLN A 164 27.93 31.34 7.47
N LYS A 165 28.55 30.17 7.67
CA LYS A 165 29.97 29.95 7.42
C LYS A 165 30.31 29.79 5.93
N TYR A 166 29.52 29.03 5.20
CA TYR A 166 29.85 28.57 3.84
C TYR A 166 28.93 29.14 2.75
N GLY A 167 27.80 29.75 3.11
CA GLY A 167 26.73 30.10 2.17
C GLY A 167 25.83 28.92 1.80
N SER A 168 24.86 29.16 0.92
CA SER A 168 23.86 28.16 0.51
C SER A 168 23.47 28.32 -0.98
N PRO A 169 23.31 27.20 -1.73
CA PRO A 169 23.77 25.85 -1.40
C PRO A 169 25.31 25.77 -1.41
N ASN A 170 25.88 24.97 -0.51
CA ASN A 170 27.31 24.68 -0.48
C ASN A 170 27.61 23.25 0.00
N PRO A 171 27.46 22.24 -0.89
CA PRO A 171 27.75 20.85 -0.56
C PRO A 171 29.21 20.61 -0.16
N ALA A 172 30.15 21.32 -0.77
CA ALA A 172 31.57 21.21 -0.48
C ALA A 172 31.89 21.66 0.96
N GLY A 173 31.32 22.79 1.40
CA GLY A 173 31.46 23.28 2.78
C GLY A 173 30.83 22.36 3.80
N LEU A 174 29.68 21.73 3.48
CA LEU A 174 29.08 20.70 4.33
C LEU A 174 30.00 19.47 4.46
N MET A 175 30.58 18.99 3.35
CA MET A 175 31.51 17.86 3.40
C MET A 175 32.81 18.21 4.12
N GLU A 176 33.33 19.43 3.98
CA GLU A 176 34.47 19.92 4.75
C GLU A 176 34.20 19.84 6.27
N TYR A 177 33.01 20.30 6.70
CA TYR A 177 32.59 20.17 8.10
C TYR A 177 32.53 18.71 8.54
N ILE A 178 31.88 17.85 7.76
CA ILE A 178 31.72 16.42 8.10
C ILE A 178 33.10 15.73 8.19
N ALA A 179 33.99 16.00 7.24
CA ALA A 179 35.35 15.46 7.23
C ALA A 179 36.15 15.88 8.48
N GLY A 180 35.92 17.08 8.99
CA GLY A 180 36.64 17.65 10.13
C GLY A 180 36.03 17.44 11.52
N CYS A 181 34.73 17.17 11.64
CA CYS A 181 34.01 17.17 12.92
C CYS A 181 34.45 16.07 13.91
N LYS A 182 34.19 16.20 15.22
CA LYS A 182 34.53 15.15 16.20
C LYS A 182 33.71 13.87 15.90
N ARG A 183 34.32 12.71 16.11
CA ARG A 183 33.63 11.42 16.11
C ARG A 183 33.27 11.06 17.56
N ASP A 184 32.00 10.89 17.85
CA ASP A 184 31.45 10.75 19.20
C ASP A 184 31.87 9.44 19.89
N PHE A 185 32.09 8.37 19.12
CA PHE A 185 32.50 7.07 19.63
C PHE A 185 33.34 6.30 18.61
N LYS A 186 34.05 5.28 19.11
CA LYS A 186 34.89 4.40 18.29
C LYS A 186 34.03 3.62 17.30
N PRO A 187 34.38 3.59 16.00
CA PRO A 187 33.61 2.85 15.01
C PRO A 187 33.34 1.40 15.42
N GLN A 188 32.10 0.95 15.19
CA GLN A 188 31.56 -0.38 15.51
C GLN A 188 31.31 -0.66 17.00
N THR A 189 31.63 0.27 17.92
CA THR A 189 31.37 0.07 19.37
C THR A 189 30.07 0.71 19.85
N GLY A 190 29.34 1.39 18.96
CA GLY A 190 28.11 2.09 19.29
C GLY A 190 27.26 2.35 18.05
N PHE A 191 26.04 2.80 18.28
CA PHE A 191 25.07 3.15 17.25
C PHE A 191 24.56 4.58 17.47
N GLN A 192 24.60 5.40 16.42
CA GLN A 192 24.04 6.74 16.41
C GLN A 192 23.48 7.04 15.03
N TYR A 193 22.16 7.16 14.95
CA TYR A 193 21.49 7.52 13.72
C TYR A 193 21.97 8.90 13.24
N SER A 194 22.58 8.94 12.06
CA SER A 194 23.32 10.11 11.56
C SER A 194 23.02 10.41 10.10
N CYS A 195 22.58 11.64 9.84
CA CYS A 195 22.44 12.16 8.48
C CYS A 195 23.80 12.34 7.80
N LEU A 196 24.85 12.66 8.57
CA LEU A 196 26.19 12.93 8.06
C LEU A 196 26.81 11.70 7.39
N ASN A 197 26.49 10.50 7.87
CA ASN A 197 26.91 9.25 7.23
C ASN A 197 26.45 9.14 5.78
N PHE A 198 25.18 9.46 5.53
CA PHE A 198 24.59 9.29 4.21
C PHE A 198 24.94 10.44 3.27
N ILE A 199 25.16 11.65 3.78
CA ILE A 199 25.77 12.74 3.02
C ILE A 199 27.20 12.35 2.60
N THR A 200 27.97 11.72 3.49
CA THR A 200 29.30 11.20 3.14
C THR A 200 29.22 10.14 2.03
N LEU A 201 28.25 9.20 2.11
CA LEU A 201 28.03 8.19 1.07
C LEU A 201 27.65 8.81 -0.28
N GLN A 202 26.85 9.88 -0.29
CA GLN A 202 26.59 10.65 -1.51
C GLN A 202 27.90 11.11 -2.17
N HIS A 203 28.78 11.78 -1.41
CA HIS A 203 30.05 12.27 -1.96
C HIS A 203 30.93 11.13 -2.50
N ILE A 204 30.91 9.96 -1.86
CA ILE A 204 31.60 8.76 -2.39
C ILE A 204 30.98 8.31 -3.71
N ILE A 205 29.64 8.25 -3.81
CA ILE A 205 28.95 7.88 -5.05
C ILE A 205 29.32 8.86 -6.17
N GLU A 206 29.28 10.17 -5.90
CA GLU A 206 29.58 11.21 -6.88
C GLU A 206 31.05 11.17 -7.32
N ALA A 207 31.98 10.97 -6.38
CA ALA A 207 33.40 10.83 -6.69
C ALA A 207 33.73 9.58 -7.53
N VAL A 208 33.02 8.47 -7.32
CA VAL A 208 33.27 7.19 -8.01
C VAL A 208 32.55 7.10 -9.35
N SER A 209 31.34 7.67 -9.44
CA SER A 209 30.50 7.62 -10.64
C SER A 209 30.71 8.79 -11.59
N GLU A 210 31.29 9.89 -11.11
CA GLU A 210 31.37 11.19 -11.81
C GLU A 210 29.98 11.75 -12.20
N GLN A 211 28.92 11.28 -11.54
CA GLN A 211 27.54 11.73 -11.71
C GLN A 211 27.01 12.31 -10.40
N SER A 212 26.01 13.18 -10.48
CA SER A 212 25.23 13.55 -9.29
C SER A 212 24.53 12.33 -8.71
N LEU A 213 24.28 12.29 -7.39
CA LEU A 213 23.50 11.20 -6.79
C LEU A 213 22.13 11.04 -7.46
N ARG A 214 21.50 12.16 -7.87
CA ARG A 214 20.23 12.16 -8.59
C ARG A 214 20.32 11.40 -9.92
N ASP A 215 21.30 11.76 -10.75
CA ASP A 215 21.45 11.15 -12.07
C ASP A 215 21.82 9.67 -11.95
N PHE A 216 22.73 9.34 -11.03
CA PHE A 216 23.08 7.95 -10.79
C PHE A 216 21.89 7.12 -10.29
N ALA A 217 21.09 7.64 -9.35
CA ALA A 217 19.90 6.93 -8.86
C ALA A 217 18.84 6.75 -9.96
N ARG A 218 18.62 7.78 -10.79
CA ARG A 218 17.68 7.72 -11.90
C ARG A 218 18.09 6.67 -12.92
N GLU A 219 19.32 6.72 -13.42
CA GLU A 219 19.84 5.80 -14.44
C GLU A 219 19.93 4.34 -13.98
N ASN A 220 20.14 4.11 -12.68
CA ASN A 220 20.49 2.78 -12.16
C ASN A 220 19.40 2.15 -11.29
N VAL A 221 18.39 2.92 -10.87
CA VAL A 221 17.30 2.44 -10.00
C VAL A 221 15.94 2.86 -10.56
N PHE A 222 15.66 4.16 -10.64
CA PHE A 222 14.29 4.63 -10.89
C PHE A 222 13.82 4.31 -12.31
N ASP A 223 14.63 4.64 -13.33
CA ASP A 223 14.28 4.37 -14.73
C ASP A 223 14.30 2.87 -15.03
N VAL A 224 15.23 2.12 -14.40
CA VAL A 224 15.35 0.66 -14.55
C VAL A 224 14.09 -0.05 -14.08
N LEU A 225 13.51 0.39 -12.96
CA LEU A 225 12.28 -0.18 -12.39
C LEU A 225 11.01 0.48 -12.92
N GLY A 226 11.11 1.56 -13.70
CA GLY A 226 9.96 2.31 -14.21
C GLY A 226 9.21 3.11 -13.13
N MET A 227 9.93 3.62 -12.13
CA MET A 227 9.40 4.44 -11.03
C MET A 227 9.18 5.90 -11.50
N LYS A 228 8.04 6.15 -12.15
CA LYS A 228 7.79 7.38 -12.95
C LYS A 228 7.60 8.67 -12.14
N HIS A 229 7.31 8.55 -10.85
CA HIS A 229 7.06 9.64 -9.92
C HIS A 229 8.12 9.69 -8.82
N THR A 230 9.25 8.98 -8.99
CA THR A 230 10.37 8.98 -8.06
C THR A 230 11.56 9.75 -8.63
N ASP A 231 11.97 10.81 -7.95
CA ASP A 231 13.19 11.56 -8.29
C ASP A 231 13.67 12.36 -7.07
N TYR A 232 14.89 12.88 -7.14
CA TYR A 232 15.32 13.99 -6.29
C TYR A 232 14.80 15.31 -6.85
N LEU A 233 14.30 16.18 -5.98
CA LEU A 233 13.79 17.50 -6.37
C LEU A 233 14.74 18.62 -5.91
N PRO A 234 15.77 18.97 -6.71
CA PRO A 234 16.67 20.06 -6.38
C PRO A 234 15.94 21.39 -6.23
N CYS A 235 16.44 22.22 -5.32
CA CYS A 235 15.85 23.51 -4.97
C CYS A 235 16.92 24.53 -4.54
N LEU A 236 16.57 25.81 -4.66
CA LEU A 236 17.39 26.94 -4.23
C LEU A 236 16.49 28.11 -3.80
N ARG A 237 17.08 29.14 -3.20
CA ARG A 237 16.38 30.40 -2.92
C ARG A 237 16.48 31.34 -4.11
N ASP A 238 15.35 31.91 -4.53
CA ASP A 238 15.34 32.97 -5.52
C ASP A 238 15.93 34.28 -4.96
N LYS A 239 15.97 35.33 -5.78
CA LYS A 239 16.46 36.67 -5.39
C LYS A 239 15.71 37.31 -4.21
N ASN A 240 14.51 36.83 -3.88
CA ASN A 240 13.68 37.31 -2.78
C ASN A 240 13.78 36.38 -1.55
N GLY A 241 14.64 35.36 -1.58
CA GLY A 241 14.82 34.40 -0.50
C GLY A 241 13.81 33.24 -0.51
N LYS A 242 12.89 33.18 -1.49
CA LYS A 242 11.85 32.15 -1.55
C LYS A 242 12.37 30.85 -2.15
N TRP A 243 12.00 29.72 -1.56
CA TRP A 243 12.37 28.42 -2.12
C TRP A 243 11.66 28.13 -3.44
N ILE A 244 12.44 27.73 -4.44
CA ILE A 244 11.96 27.28 -5.75
C ILE A 244 12.69 25.99 -6.15
N ASN A 245 12.02 25.13 -6.93
CA ASN A 245 12.66 23.98 -7.54
C ASN A 245 13.34 24.36 -8.85
N THR A 246 14.44 23.68 -9.16
CA THR A 246 15.19 23.87 -10.42
C THR A 246 14.82 22.84 -11.49
N VAL A 247 13.87 21.95 -11.18
CA VAL A 247 13.32 20.92 -12.07
C VAL A 247 11.80 21.00 -12.10
N PRO A 248 11.15 20.48 -13.15
CA PRO A 248 9.70 20.34 -13.18
C PRO A 248 9.19 19.54 -11.98
N LEU A 249 8.10 20.03 -11.39
CA LEU A 249 7.45 19.36 -10.27
C LEU A 249 6.36 18.40 -10.77
N PRO A 250 6.19 17.22 -10.12
CA PRO A 250 4.98 16.43 -10.27
C PRO A 250 3.72 17.25 -9.99
N GLU A 251 2.62 16.93 -10.67
CA GLU A 251 1.35 17.67 -10.55
C GLU A 251 0.70 17.55 -9.15
N ASN A 252 0.99 16.48 -8.41
CA ASN A 252 0.25 16.09 -7.22
C ASN A 252 1.14 15.81 -6.01
N ILE A 253 1.80 16.84 -5.48
CA ILE A 253 2.74 16.73 -4.36
C ILE A 253 2.06 17.10 -3.04
N ALA A 254 2.29 16.30 -2.00
CA ALA A 254 1.92 16.64 -0.63
C ALA A 254 2.85 17.75 -0.09
N PRO A 255 2.33 18.89 0.38
CA PRO A 255 3.13 19.85 1.13
C PRO A 255 3.62 19.26 2.46
N THR A 256 4.70 19.83 2.98
CA THR A 256 5.22 19.56 4.32
C THR A 256 4.97 20.79 5.21
N GLU A 257 5.99 21.33 5.85
CA GLU A 257 5.84 22.32 6.92
C GLU A 257 5.73 23.76 6.39
N LYS A 258 4.86 24.54 7.05
CA LYS A 258 4.76 26.00 6.90
C LYS A 258 5.95 26.66 7.61
N GLN A 259 6.78 27.37 6.85
CA GLN A 259 7.95 28.08 7.34
C GLN A 259 7.55 29.38 8.08
N PRO A 260 8.44 29.98 8.90
CA PRO A 260 8.15 31.20 9.65
C PRO A 260 7.73 32.42 8.81
N ASP A 261 8.15 32.47 7.54
CA ASP A 261 7.77 33.50 6.57
C ASP A 261 6.39 33.26 5.91
N GLY A 262 5.70 32.18 6.30
CA GLY A 262 4.42 31.76 5.76
C GLY A 262 4.50 30.89 4.51
N GLN A 263 5.68 30.66 3.92
CA GLN A 263 5.85 29.75 2.80
C GLN A 263 5.60 28.30 3.25
N VAL A 264 4.72 27.58 2.56
CA VAL A 264 4.57 26.13 2.74
C VAL A 264 5.54 25.41 1.82
N LEU A 265 6.42 24.56 2.37
CA LEU A 265 7.30 23.73 1.57
C LEU A 265 6.47 22.72 0.77
N CYS A 266 6.63 22.71 -0.56
CA CYS A 266 5.93 21.80 -1.46
C CYS A 266 6.80 21.52 -2.68
N GLY A 267 7.32 20.31 -2.78
CA GLY A 267 8.36 19.93 -3.75
C GLY A 267 9.77 20.30 -3.32
N GLN A 268 9.96 20.98 -2.17
CA GLN A 268 11.27 21.23 -1.58
C GLN A 268 11.46 20.35 -0.34
N VAL A 269 12.68 19.83 -0.17
CA VAL A 269 13.01 18.91 0.91
C VAL A 269 12.78 19.55 2.27
N HIS A 270 12.15 18.83 3.20
CA HIS A 270 11.91 19.31 4.56
C HIS A 270 13.21 19.45 5.35
N ASP A 271 14.09 18.44 5.27
CA ASP A 271 15.37 18.38 5.98
C ASP A 271 16.27 19.60 5.67
N PRO A 272 16.65 20.41 6.68
CA PRO A 272 17.44 21.61 6.47
C PRO A 272 18.82 21.39 5.86
N LEU A 273 19.56 20.34 6.23
CA LEU A 273 20.87 20.06 5.62
C LEU A 273 20.73 19.74 4.13
N ALA A 274 19.75 18.89 3.78
CA ALA A 274 19.49 18.54 2.39
C ALA A 274 19.03 19.74 1.55
N ARG A 275 18.08 20.53 2.06
CA ARG A 275 17.51 21.69 1.35
C ARG A 275 18.48 22.86 1.26
N ILE A 276 19.07 23.25 2.38
CA ILE A 276 19.85 24.49 2.49
C ILE A 276 21.27 24.30 1.98
N LEU A 277 21.97 23.26 2.43
CA LEU A 277 23.38 23.08 2.10
C LEU A 277 23.57 22.24 0.84
N ASN A 278 22.77 21.19 0.65
CA ASN A 278 22.90 20.26 -0.48
C ASN A 278 21.97 20.54 -1.67
N GLY A 279 21.24 21.67 -1.65
CA GLY A 279 20.41 22.10 -2.78
C GLY A 279 19.31 21.11 -3.17
N GLY A 280 18.85 20.27 -2.25
CA GLY A 280 17.79 19.27 -2.45
C GLY A 280 18.25 17.90 -2.96
N ILE A 281 19.51 17.74 -3.39
CA ILE A 281 20.09 16.44 -3.75
C ILE A 281 20.99 16.00 -2.61
N SER A 282 20.46 15.16 -1.71
CA SER A 282 21.20 14.75 -0.53
C SER A 282 21.13 13.26 -0.23
N GLY A 283 22.24 12.67 0.22
CA GLY A 283 22.27 11.25 0.55
C GLY A 283 21.36 10.89 1.73
N ASN A 284 21.14 11.83 2.65
CA ASN A 284 20.31 11.63 3.84
C ASN A 284 18.79 11.84 3.59
N ALA A 285 18.40 12.62 2.59
CA ALA A 285 17.03 13.01 2.28
C ALA A 285 16.92 13.63 0.87
N GLY A 286 15.71 13.78 0.34
CA GLY A 286 15.46 14.53 -0.89
C GLY A 286 14.87 13.74 -2.05
N VAL A 287 14.69 12.43 -1.88
CA VAL A 287 13.82 11.65 -2.78
C VAL A 287 12.37 12.03 -2.52
N PHE A 288 11.63 12.28 -3.59
CA PHE A 288 10.17 12.36 -3.60
C PHE A 288 9.61 11.14 -4.32
N SER A 289 8.51 10.56 -3.83
CA SER A 289 7.91 9.38 -4.45
C SER A 289 6.43 9.22 -4.11
N CYS A 290 5.70 8.41 -4.89
CA CYS A 290 4.35 7.93 -4.55
C CYS A 290 4.38 6.47 -4.06
N ALA A 291 3.23 5.99 -3.56
CA ALA A 291 3.12 4.64 -3.00
C ALA A 291 3.30 3.53 -4.05
N GLU A 292 2.86 3.76 -5.29
CA GLU A 292 2.99 2.79 -6.39
C GLU A 292 4.45 2.52 -6.76
N ASP A 293 5.27 3.57 -6.87
CA ASP A 293 6.68 3.42 -7.23
C ASP A 293 7.50 2.75 -6.11
N ILE A 294 7.26 3.13 -4.85
CA ILE A 294 7.90 2.47 -3.72
C ILE A 294 7.48 1.00 -3.64
N ALA A 295 6.22 0.69 -3.97
CA ALA A 295 5.75 -0.69 -4.03
C ALA A 295 6.51 -1.50 -5.10
N ILE A 296 6.84 -0.93 -6.26
CA ILE A 296 7.68 -1.57 -7.28
C ILE A 296 9.08 -1.87 -6.72
N LEU A 297 9.72 -0.90 -6.05
CA LEU A 297 11.01 -1.13 -5.41
C LEU A 297 10.94 -2.24 -4.35
N CYS A 298 9.91 -2.23 -3.50
CA CYS A 298 9.68 -3.29 -2.51
C CYS A 298 9.52 -4.67 -3.17
N ALA A 299 8.72 -4.78 -4.24
CA ALA A 299 8.56 -6.01 -5.00
C ALA A 299 9.88 -6.47 -5.63
N ALA A 300 10.67 -5.53 -6.18
CA ALA A 300 11.99 -5.84 -6.72
C ALA A 300 12.92 -6.41 -5.65
N LEU A 301 13.00 -5.77 -4.47
CA LEU A 301 13.84 -6.23 -3.36
C LEU A 301 13.36 -7.59 -2.82
N GLN A 302 12.06 -7.80 -2.68
CA GLN A 302 11.48 -9.10 -2.33
C GLN A 302 11.87 -10.19 -3.34
N ASN A 303 11.83 -9.87 -4.62
CA ASN A 303 12.21 -10.76 -5.72
C ASN A 303 13.73 -10.73 -6.02
N GLY A 304 14.54 -10.53 -4.98
CA GLY A 304 16.00 -10.63 -5.06
C GLY A 304 16.67 -9.58 -5.94
N GLY A 305 16.06 -8.40 -6.08
CA GLY A 305 16.60 -7.23 -6.78
C GLY A 305 16.10 -7.06 -8.22
N GLU A 306 15.05 -7.78 -8.64
CA GLU A 306 14.53 -7.75 -10.00
C GLU A 306 13.01 -7.61 -10.04
N TRP A 307 12.52 -6.75 -10.95
CA TRP A 307 11.10 -6.64 -11.26
C TRP A 307 10.89 -6.62 -12.77
N ASN A 308 9.93 -7.40 -13.28
CA ASN A 308 9.61 -7.46 -14.71
C ASN A 308 10.82 -7.69 -15.64
N GLY A 309 11.79 -8.50 -15.22
CA GLY A 309 13.01 -8.77 -16.00
C GLY A 309 14.07 -7.68 -15.94
N HIS A 310 13.85 -6.61 -15.17
CA HIS A 310 14.81 -5.53 -14.94
C HIS A 310 15.40 -5.63 -13.53
N ARG A 311 16.74 -5.72 -13.46
CA ARG A 311 17.46 -6.00 -12.22
C ARG A 311 18.32 -4.82 -11.80
N ILE A 312 18.13 -4.37 -10.56
CA ILE A 312 18.92 -3.29 -9.93
C ILE A 312 20.04 -3.84 -9.03
N LEU A 313 19.85 -5.04 -8.46
CA LEU A 313 20.82 -5.72 -7.60
C LEU A 313 20.76 -7.23 -7.81
N SER A 314 21.87 -7.94 -7.55
CA SER A 314 21.84 -9.39 -7.48
C SER A 314 21.09 -9.89 -6.23
N PRO A 315 20.63 -11.16 -6.20
CA PRO A 315 20.01 -11.72 -5.00
C PRO A 315 20.95 -11.71 -3.80
N GLN A 316 22.27 -11.82 -4.02
CA GLN A 316 23.26 -11.71 -2.96
C GLN A 316 23.43 -10.27 -2.47
N GLY A 317 23.40 -9.29 -3.37
CA GLY A 317 23.42 -7.86 -3.02
C GLY A 317 22.25 -7.48 -2.11
N VAL A 318 21.03 -7.90 -2.48
CA VAL A 318 19.84 -7.70 -1.65
C VAL A 318 19.97 -8.44 -0.32
N LYS A 319 20.44 -9.70 -0.33
CA LYS A 319 20.68 -10.45 0.91
C LYS A 319 21.67 -9.72 1.82
N THR A 320 22.74 -9.15 1.28
CA THR A 320 23.70 -8.34 2.03
C THR A 320 23.04 -7.11 2.64
N MET A 321 22.22 -6.36 1.88
CA MET A 321 21.52 -5.17 2.38
C MET A 321 20.59 -5.43 3.56
N ARG A 322 20.00 -6.63 3.65
CA ARG A 322 19.11 -7.00 4.77
C ARG A 322 19.77 -7.83 5.87
N THR A 323 21.07 -8.11 5.78
CA THR A 323 21.79 -8.89 6.79
C THR A 323 22.57 -7.96 7.70
N VAL A 324 22.29 -8.02 9.01
CA VAL A 324 23.09 -7.31 10.03
C VAL A 324 24.51 -7.87 10.03
N PRO A 325 25.57 -7.05 9.85
CA PRO A 325 26.94 -7.53 9.87
C PRO A 325 27.30 -8.12 11.24
N ARG A 326 28.04 -9.25 11.24
CA ARG A 326 28.46 -9.93 12.49
C ARG A 326 29.22 -9.03 13.44
N ALA A 327 30.02 -8.10 12.93
CA ALA A 327 30.81 -7.16 13.72
C ALA A 327 29.95 -6.14 14.50
N THR A 328 28.70 -5.96 14.10
CA THR A 328 27.76 -4.98 14.67
C THR A 328 26.40 -5.64 14.94
N ALA A 329 26.40 -6.94 15.26
CA ALA A 329 25.17 -7.71 15.47
C ALA A 329 24.27 -7.09 16.54
N ASP A 330 24.87 -6.60 17.62
CA ASP A 330 24.18 -5.98 18.76
C ASP A 330 23.56 -4.60 18.44
N LEU A 331 23.91 -4.01 17.29
CA LEU A 331 23.39 -2.69 16.87
C LEU A 331 22.10 -2.80 16.03
N GLY A 332 21.83 -3.96 15.45
CA GLY A 332 20.58 -4.21 14.72
C GLY A 332 20.38 -3.45 13.41
N ARG A 333 21.45 -2.88 12.82
CA ARG A 333 21.43 -2.19 11.52
C ARG A 333 22.13 -3.01 10.45
N SER A 334 21.49 -3.12 9.29
CA SER A 334 22.10 -3.69 8.08
C SER A 334 22.49 -2.56 7.11
N PRO A 335 23.21 -2.85 6.01
CA PRO A 335 23.61 -1.83 5.06
C PRO A 335 22.42 -1.07 4.47
N GLY A 336 22.15 0.13 4.99
CA GLY A 336 21.06 0.98 4.55
C GLY A 336 19.72 0.80 5.27
N TRP A 337 19.52 -0.23 6.08
CA TRP A 337 18.21 -0.56 6.67
C TRP A 337 18.25 -0.76 8.18
N ASP A 338 17.11 -0.54 8.83
CA ASP A 338 16.87 -0.98 10.19
C ASP A 338 16.31 -2.41 10.20
N VAL A 339 16.78 -3.25 11.12
CA VAL A 339 16.28 -4.62 11.30
C VAL A 339 15.73 -4.78 12.71
N CYS A 340 16.55 -4.47 13.72
CA CYS A 340 16.19 -4.64 15.12
C CYS A 340 16.87 -3.63 16.05
N SER A 341 17.27 -2.46 15.53
CA SER A 341 17.80 -1.40 16.40
C SER A 341 16.69 -0.83 17.32
N PRO A 342 17.02 0.01 18.32
CA PRO A 342 16.03 0.71 19.13
C PRO A 342 15.00 1.54 18.34
N TYR A 343 15.28 1.87 17.07
CA TYR A 343 14.39 2.62 16.19
C TYR A 343 13.43 1.71 15.38
N ALA A 344 13.58 0.39 15.44
CA ALA A 344 12.83 -0.57 14.61
C ALA A 344 11.37 -0.80 15.04
N SER A 345 10.92 -0.22 16.17
CA SER A 345 9.56 -0.43 16.71
C SER A 345 8.43 -0.07 15.72
N ASN A 346 8.72 0.73 14.70
CA ASN A 346 7.75 1.06 13.64
C ASN A 346 7.35 -0.13 12.75
N ALA A 347 8.08 -1.25 12.78
CA ALA A 347 7.72 -2.47 12.06
C ALA A 347 6.57 -3.26 12.73
N GLY A 348 6.09 -2.80 13.89
CA GLY A 348 5.10 -3.51 14.68
C GLY A 348 5.71 -4.69 15.44
N ASP A 349 4.83 -5.50 16.01
CA ASP A 349 5.13 -6.58 16.96
C ASP A 349 4.97 -7.97 16.34
N PHE A 350 4.29 -8.08 15.19
CA PHE A 350 3.85 -9.36 14.61
C PHE A 350 4.70 -9.88 13.46
N PHE A 351 5.44 -9.01 12.75
CA PHE A 351 6.35 -9.47 11.70
C PHE A 351 7.61 -10.13 12.29
N GLY A 352 8.27 -10.98 11.49
CA GLY A 352 9.40 -11.79 11.92
C GLY A 352 10.71 -11.00 12.13
N PRO A 353 11.74 -11.62 12.75
CA PRO A 353 13.02 -10.96 13.04
C PRO A 353 13.86 -10.62 11.80
N ASN A 354 13.49 -11.13 10.61
CA ASN A 354 14.13 -10.78 9.34
C ASN A 354 13.51 -9.55 8.67
N THR A 355 12.48 -8.95 9.29
CA THR A 355 11.84 -7.73 8.81
C THR A 355 12.82 -6.59 8.85
N TYR A 356 12.81 -5.77 7.81
CA TYR A 356 13.66 -4.60 7.72
C TYR A 356 12.90 -3.42 7.16
N GLY A 357 13.33 -2.21 7.49
CA GLY A 357 12.61 -1.02 7.09
C GLY A 357 13.34 0.28 7.38
N HIS A 358 12.69 1.38 7.01
CA HIS A 358 13.14 2.72 7.32
C HIS A 358 11.98 3.70 7.38
N THR A 359 12.14 4.75 8.18
CA THR A 359 11.16 5.82 8.32
C THR A 359 11.69 7.16 7.81
N GLY A 360 10.77 8.04 7.44
CA GLY A 360 11.01 9.43 7.06
C GLY A 360 10.41 10.38 8.10
N TYR A 361 11.10 11.49 8.38
CA TYR A 361 10.67 12.46 9.39
C TYR A 361 9.32 13.11 9.07
N THR A 362 9.06 13.32 7.78
CA THR A 362 7.78 13.84 7.25
C THR A 362 6.59 12.92 7.47
N GLY A 363 6.81 11.70 7.95
CA GLY A 363 5.75 10.74 8.31
C GLY A 363 5.80 9.44 7.51
N THR A 364 6.53 9.39 6.39
CA THR A 364 6.67 8.20 5.54
C THR A 364 7.33 7.00 6.24
N SER A 365 7.01 5.79 5.82
CA SER A 365 7.67 4.56 6.27
C SER A 365 7.54 3.44 5.26
N VAL A 366 8.59 2.62 5.19
CA VAL A 366 8.67 1.40 4.39
C VAL A 366 9.12 0.26 5.29
N VAL A 367 8.34 -0.81 5.32
CA VAL A 367 8.64 -2.06 6.05
C VAL A 367 8.54 -3.22 5.06
N ILE A 368 9.53 -4.10 5.05
CA ILE A 368 9.61 -5.26 4.17
C ILE A 368 9.86 -6.49 5.05
N ASP A 369 8.91 -7.41 5.05
CA ASP A 369 9.02 -8.72 5.68
C ASP A 369 9.28 -9.80 4.61
N PRO A 370 10.54 -10.27 4.48
CA PRO A 370 10.89 -11.27 3.49
C PRO A 370 10.35 -12.66 3.82
N ASP A 371 9.96 -12.94 5.06
CA ASP A 371 9.53 -14.28 5.48
C ASP A 371 8.10 -14.57 5.02
N ASN A 372 7.24 -13.54 4.92
CA ASN A 372 5.86 -13.65 4.42
C ASN A 372 5.67 -13.00 3.04
N ASP A 373 6.77 -12.63 2.37
CA ASP A 373 6.79 -11.89 1.12
C ASP A 373 5.86 -10.67 1.13
N THR A 374 5.88 -9.89 2.22
CA THR A 374 4.96 -8.78 2.45
C THR A 374 5.69 -7.46 2.68
N SER A 375 5.22 -6.38 2.06
CA SER A 375 5.74 -5.03 2.30
C SER A 375 4.61 -4.08 2.67
N VAL A 376 4.87 -3.18 3.61
CA VAL A 376 3.96 -2.14 4.08
C VAL A 376 4.58 -0.78 3.79
N ILE A 377 3.89 0.02 2.98
CA ILE A 377 4.28 1.37 2.61
C ILE A 377 3.21 2.31 3.14
N LEU A 378 3.55 3.10 4.17
CA LEU A 378 2.67 4.12 4.72
C LEU A 378 3.29 5.49 4.46
N LEU A 379 2.68 6.27 3.58
CA LEU A 379 3.13 7.61 3.22
C LEU A 379 2.16 8.64 3.81
N THR A 380 2.71 9.63 4.52
CA THR A 380 1.95 10.73 5.13
C THR A 380 2.85 11.97 5.16
N ASN A 381 2.25 13.13 5.37
CA ASN A 381 2.89 14.42 5.56
C ASN A 381 2.56 14.99 6.96
N ALA A 382 2.96 14.25 7.99
CA ALA A 382 2.66 14.51 9.40
C ALA A 382 3.11 15.90 9.89
N VAL A 383 4.16 16.46 9.28
CA VAL A 383 4.69 17.80 9.60
C VAL A 383 3.89 18.93 8.95
N HIS A 384 2.82 18.63 8.21
CA HIS A 384 1.98 19.63 7.56
C HIS A 384 0.74 19.99 8.41
N PRO A 385 0.42 21.28 8.57
CA PRO A 385 1.26 22.44 8.25
C PRO A 385 2.30 22.72 9.33
N GLU A 386 2.16 22.12 10.51
CA GLU A 386 2.96 22.38 11.69
C GLU A 386 3.51 21.05 12.23
N ASP A 387 4.80 21.03 12.53
CA ASP A 387 5.45 19.88 13.17
C ASP A 387 5.10 19.83 14.66
N GLY A 388 4.89 18.62 15.20
CA GLY A 388 4.49 18.44 16.60
C GLY A 388 4.00 17.06 17.00
N HIS A 389 3.82 16.13 16.06
CA HIS A 389 3.24 14.81 16.32
C HIS A 389 4.18 13.66 15.90
N SER A 390 4.41 12.72 16.82
CA SER A 390 5.14 11.49 16.52
C SER A 390 4.21 10.45 15.91
N VAL A 391 4.53 10.00 14.69
CA VAL A 391 3.77 8.95 14.00
C VAL A 391 4.33 7.54 14.19
N VAL A 392 5.29 7.34 15.11
CA VAL A 392 5.90 6.01 15.36
C VAL A 392 4.82 4.99 15.74
N ARG A 393 3.91 5.36 16.64
CA ARG A 393 2.79 4.51 17.07
C ARG A 393 1.88 4.13 15.90
N LEU A 394 1.52 5.10 15.05
CA LEU A 394 0.65 4.85 13.90
C LEU A 394 1.28 3.81 12.95
N ARG A 395 2.58 3.93 12.66
CA ARG A 395 3.32 2.98 11.82
C ARG A 395 3.25 1.57 12.37
N SER A 396 3.51 1.40 13.68
CA SER A 396 3.44 0.09 14.34
C SER A 396 2.03 -0.52 14.30
N LEU A 397 0.99 0.30 14.54
CA LEU A 397 -0.41 -0.17 14.48
C LEU A 397 -0.79 -0.64 13.08
N VAL A 398 -0.41 0.13 12.05
CA VAL A 398 -0.64 -0.24 10.65
C VAL A 398 0.11 -1.51 10.29
N ALA A 399 1.39 -1.61 10.65
CA ALA A 399 2.19 -2.81 10.39
C ALA A 399 1.59 -4.07 11.08
N ASN A 400 1.13 -3.95 12.34
CA ASN A 400 0.45 -5.03 13.05
C ASN A 400 -0.86 -5.45 12.37
N ALA A 401 -1.67 -4.49 11.92
CA ALA A 401 -2.91 -4.80 11.21
C ALA A 401 -2.64 -5.56 9.90
N VAL A 402 -1.60 -5.17 9.16
CA VAL A 402 -1.19 -5.87 7.93
C VAL A 402 -0.65 -7.26 8.25
N ALA A 403 0.26 -7.40 9.22
CA ALA A 403 0.78 -8.71 9.63
C ALA A 403 -0.34 -9.64 10.11
N ALA A 404 -1.30 -9.13 10.89
CA ALA A 404 -2.45 -9.89 11.36
C ALA A 404 -3.42 -10.29 10.24
N SER A 405 -3.32 -9.66 9.06
CA SER A 405 -4.12 -10.03 7.89
C SER A 405 -3.56 -11.23 7.12
N LEU A 406 -2.32 -11.65 7.39
CA LEU A 406 -1.74 -12.84 6.75
C LEU A 406 -2.54 -14.09 7.16
N TYR A 407 -3.20 -14.76 6.22
CA TYR A 407 -4.00 -15.96 6.47
C TYR A 407 -3.60 -17.12 5.51
N PRO A 408 -3.66 -18.39 5.93
CA PRO A 408 -3.36 -19.51 5.04
C PRO A 408 -4.53 -19.85 4.09
N ALA A 409 -4.18 -20.19 2.85
CA ALA A 409 -5.00 -20.70 1.73
C ALA A 409 -6.28 -19.90 1.39
N PRO A 410 -6.31 -19.17 0.24
CA PRO A 410 -7.44 -18.33 -0.14
C PRO A 410 -8.69 -19.16 -0.47
N ARG A 411 -9.87 -18.69 0.00
CA ARG A 411 -11.12 -18.96 -0.71
C ARG A 411 -10.99 -18.33 -2.10
N THR A 412 -10.85 -19.16 -3.12
CA THR A 412 -10.67 -18.69 -4.49
C THR A 412 -12.04 -18.51 -5.14
N TYR A 413 -12.43 -17.27 -5.39
CA TYR A 413 -13.61 -16.93 -6.19
C TYR A 413 -13.25 -16.76 -7.67
N THR A 414 -14.26 -16.57 -8.53
CA THR A 414 -14.06 -16.37 -9.97
C THR A 414 -13.43 -15.00 -10.28
N ASP A 415 -12.80 -14.85 -11.45
CA ASP A 415 -12.27 -13.54 -11.90
C ASP A 415 -13.34 -12.44 -11.93
N HIS A 416 -14.58 -12.81 -12.26
CA HIS A 416 -15.71 -11.88 -12.25
C HIS A 416 -16.00 -11.35 -10.85
N TYR A 417 -15.91 -12.22 -9.84
CA TYR A 417 -16.07 -11.83 -8.44
C TYR A 417 -15.08 -10.74 -8.07
N TYR A 418 -13.79 -10.95 -8.37
CA TYR A 418 -12.76 -9.98 -8.03
C TYR A 418 -12.89 -8.68 -8.81
N LYS A 419 -13.26 -8.74 -10.10
CA LYS A 419 -13.52 -7.53 -10.89
C LYS A 419 -14.66 -6.69 -10.30
N ARG A 420 -15.77 -7.32 -9.91
CA ARG A 420 -16.89 -6.60 -9.28
C ARG A 420 -16.56 -6.12 -7.88
N PHE A 421 -15.80 -6.89 -7.10
CA PHE A 421 -15.29 -6.47 -5.81
C PHE A 421 -14.45 -5.19 -5.92
N LEU A 422 -13.48 -5.15 -6.86
CA LEU A 422 -12.65 -3.97 -7.10
C LEU A 422 -13.48 -2.80 -7.64
N GLN A 423 -14.43 -3.04 -8.55
CA GLN A 423 -15.34 -2.02 -9.02
C GLN A 423 -16.09 -1.35 -7.85
N PHE A 424 -16.58 -2.12 -6.87
CA PHE A 424 -17.24 -1.56 -5.70
C PHE A 424 -16.33 -0.73 -4.80
N MET A 425 -15.02 -0.99 -4.81
CA MET A 425 -14.03 -0.17 -4.10
C MET A 425 -13.78 1.18 -4.78
N ASP A 426 -13.88 1.22 -6.11
CA ASP A 426 -13.70 2.45 -6.91
C ASP A 426 -15.00 3.28 -7.01
N GLU A 427 -16.15 2.68 -6.71
CA GLU A 427 -17.43 3.39 -6.61
C GLU A 427 -17.51 4.24 -5.32
N PRO A 428 -18.38 5.28 -5.30
CA PRO A 428 -18.63 6.04 -4.08
C PRO A 428 -19.03 5.14 -2.91
N ALA A 429 -18.48 5.43 -1.74
CA ALA A 429 -18.81 4.70 -0.52
C ALA A 429 -20.31 4.71 -0.25
N ILE A 430 -20.84 3.60 0.27
CA ILE A 430 -22.21 3.52 0.74
C ILE A 430 -22.40 4.54 1.85
N GLY A 431 -23.46 5.33 1.78
CA GLY A 431 -23.84 6.29 2.81
C GLY A 431 -25.19 5.97 3.45
N SER A 432 -25.54 6.71 4.49
CA SER A 432 -26.72 6.44 5.31
C SER A 432 -28.06 6.61 4.61
N LYS A 433 -28.08 7.24 3.43
CA LYS A 433 -29.28 7.39 2.58
C LYS A 433 -29.45 6.24 1.59
N ASP A 434 -28.41 5.45 1.36
CA ASP A 434 -28.44 4.41 0.35
C ASP A 434 -29.29 3.20 0.79
N ILE A 435 -29.85 2.52 -0.21
CA ILE A 435 -30.60 1.27 -0.06
C ILE A 435 -29.84 0.20 -0.81
N VAL A 436 -29.36 -0.83 -0.12
CA VAL A 436 -28.44 -1.80 -0.71
C VAL A 436 -29.15 -3.10 -1.08
N MET A 437 -29.06 -3.48 -2.36
CA MET A 437 -29.42 -4.80 -2.84
C MET A 437 -28.17 -5.70 -2.76
N LEU A 438 -28.14 -6.63 -1.80
CA LEU A 438 -26.98 -7.48 -1.53
C LEU A 438 -27.30 -8.96 -1.83
N GLY A 439 -26.45 -9.59 -2.64
CA GLY A 439 -26.61 -10.99 -2.99
C GLY A 439 -25.64 -11.44 -4.07
N ASN A 440 -26.05 -12.46 -4.82
CA ASN A 440 -25.25 -13.09 -5.85
C ASN A 440 -25.65 -12.68 -7.28
N SER A 441 -25.49 -13.58 -8.25
CA SER A 441 -25.86 -13.39 -9.66
C SER A 441 -27.30 -12.93 -9.87
N LEU A 442 -28.24 -13.40 -9.05
CA LEU A 442 -29.64 -12.96 -9.11
C LEU A 442 -29.79 -11.47 -8.79
N THR A 443 -28.97 -10.96 -7.87
CA THR A 443 -28.96 -9.54 -7.53
C THR A 443 -28.19 -8.74 -8.57
N GLU A 444 -27.05 -9.24 -9.05
CA GLU A 444 -26.25 -8.57 -10.08
C GLU A 444 -27.04 -8.41 -11.38
N ASN A 445 -27.65 -9.48 -11.86
CA ASN A 445 -28.43 -9.52 -13.11
C ASN A 445 -29.71 -8.68 -13.05
N GLY A 446 -30.11 -8.21 -11.86
CA GLY A 446 -31.12 -7.16 -11.74
C GLY A 446 -30.69 -5.83 -12.35
N GLY A 447 -29.41 -5.62 -12.66
CA GLY A 447 -28.93 -4.41 -13.34
C GLY A 447 -29.17 -3.15 -12.51
N ASP A 448 -29.83 -2.15 -13.12
CA ASP A 448 -30.17 -0.88 -12.45
C ASP A 448 -31.40 -1.04 -11.53
N TRP A 449 -31.14 -1.45 -10.29
CA TRP A 449 -32.17 -1.53 -9.26
C TRP A 449 -32.76 -0.16 -8.88
N ALA A 450 -32.04 0.95 -9.08
CA ALA A 450 -32.55 2.28 -8.82
C ALA A 450 -33.67 2.65 -9.79
N ALA A 451 -33.48 2.37 -11.08
CA ALA A 451 -34.53 2.52 -12.09
C ALA A 451 -35.71 1.56 -11.83
N ARG A 452 -35.45 0.29 -11.52
CA ARG A 452 -36.51 -0.72 -11.30
C ARG A 452 -37.43 -0.39 -10.11
N LEU A 453 -36.85 0.14 -9.05
CA LEU A 453 -37.53 0.44 -7.79
C LEU A 453 -37.97 1.91 -7.69
N GLY A 454 -37.60 2.76 -8.66
CA GLY A 454 -37.98 4.17 -8.71
C GLY A 454 -37.33 5.01 -7.62
N ASN A 455 -36.12 4.63 -7.17
CA ASN A 455 -35.40 5.33 -6.12
C ASN A 455 -33.89 5.39 -6.44
N LYS A 456 -33.38 6.62 -6.66
CA LYS A 456 -31.98 6.89 -7.04
C LYS A 456 -30.95 6.48 -5.98
N HIS A 457 -31.38 6.24 -4.74
CA HIS A 457 -30.52 5.81 -3.65
C HIS A 457 -30.30 4.30 -3.59
N VAL A 458 -30.91 3.52 -4.50
CA VAL A 458 -30.69 2.07 -4.52
C VAL A 458 -29.34 1.74 -5.17
N ARG A 459 -28.56 0.90 -4.51
CA ARG A 459 -27.24 0.44 -4.97
C ARG A 459 -27.25 -1.08 -5.17
N ASN A 460 -26.80 -1.52 -6.33
CA ASN A 460 -26.61 -2.93 -6.63
C ASN A 460 -25.23 -3.38 -6.09
N ARG A 461 -25.24 -4.31 -5.13
CA ARG A 461 -24.05 -4.96 -4.58
C ARG A 461 -24.11 -6.47 -4.80
N GLY A 462 -24.71 -6.92 -5.90
CA GLY A 462 -24.72 -8.31 -6.33
C GLY A 462 -23.43 -8.71 -7.07
N ILE A 463 -22.95 -9.93 -6.84
CA ILE A 463 -21.82 -10.52 -7.58
C ILE A 463 -22.16 -11.92 -8.11
N ILE A 464 -21.92 -12.20 -9.39
CA ILE A 464 -22.13 -13.51 -10.00
C ILE A 464 -21.18 -14.54 -9.37
N GLY A 465 -21.74 -15.69 -9.02
CA GLY A 465 -21.01 -16.80 -8.37
C GLY A 465 -20.83 -16.63 -6.87
N ASP A 466 -21.29 -15.53 -6.28
CA ASP A 466 -21.09 -15.24 -4.87
C ASP A 466 -21.84 -16.21 -3.94
N GLU A 467 -21.18 -16.63 -2.87
CA GLU A 467 -21.70 -17.53 -1.84
C GLU A 467 -22.04 -16.73 -0.58
N VAL A 468 -22.66 -17.37 0.42
CA VAL A 468 -22.95 -16.70 1.70
C VAL A 468 -21.68 -16.09 2.29
N MET A 469 -20.59 -16.85 2.25
CA MET A 469 -19.34 -16.38 2.81
C MET A 469 -18.61 -15.35 1.94
N GLY A 470 -18.80 -15.35 0.62
CA GLY A 470 -18.26 -14.29 -0.24
C GLY A 470 -18.96 -12.96 0.04
N VAL A 471 -20.29 -12.99 0.22
CA VAL A 471 -21.05 -11.83 0.73
C VAL A 471 -20.56 -11.41 2.11
N TYR A 472 -20.40 -12.37 3.03
CA TYR A 472 -19.90 -12.11 4.38
C TYR A 472 -18.55 -11.40 4.35
N ASP A 473 -17.61 -11.89 3.55
CA ASP A 473 -16.24 -11.40 3.50
C ASP A 473 -16.18 -9.96 2.98
N ARG A 474 -17.07 -9.58 2.05
CA ARG A 474 -17.16 -8.21 1.49
C ARG A 474 -18.18 -7.28 2.14
N LEU A 475 -18.83 -7.67 3.25
CA LEU A 475 -19.76 -6.79 3.97
C LEU A 475 -19.12 -5.45 4.40
N HIS A 476 -17.82 -5.45 4.61
CA HIS A 476 -17.06 -4.26 4.97
C HIS A 476 -17.14 -3.13 3.93
N GLN A 477 -17.44 -3.43 2.66
CA GLN A 477 -17.66 -2.42 1.62
C GLN A 477 -19.00 -1.67 1.78
N ILE A 478 -19.86 -2.11 2.71
CA ILE A 478 -21.25 -1.66 2.83
C ILE A 478 -21.54 -1.14 4.25
N LEU A 479 -21.20 -1.93 5.27
CA LEU A 479 -21.68 -1.71 6.64
C LEU A 479 -21.19 -0.42 7.33
N PRO A 480 -19.94 0.06 7.11
CA PRO A 480 -19.49 1.34 7.66
C PRO A 480 -20.35 2.53 7.24
N GLY A 481 -20.98 2.44 6.07
CA GLY A 481 -21.89 3.46 5.53
C GLY A 481 -23.23 3.58 6.24
N GLN A 482 -23.59 2.58 7.06
CA GLN A 482 -24.88 2.45 7.72
C GLN A 482 -26.10 2.74 6.81
N PRO A 483 -26.24 2.01 5.68
CA PRO A 483 -27.31 2.27 4.71
C PRO A 483 -28.69 2.24 5.35
N ALA A 484 -29.62 3.09 4.89
CA ALA A 484 -30.97 3.15 5.42
C ALA A 484 -31.68 1.78 5.41
N LYS A 485 -31.44 0.98 4.36
CA LYS A 485 -32.03 -0.35 4.18
C LYS A 485 -31.04 -1.29 3.49
N LEU A 486 -31.07 -2.57 3.86
CA LEU A 486 -30.30 -3.62 3.19
C LEU A 486 -31.20 -4.81 2.90
N PHE A 487 -31.24 -5.25 1.65
CA PHE A 487 -32.00 -6.40 1.18
C PHE A 487 -31.05 -7.55 0.86
N LEU A 488 -31.08 -8.61 1.68
CA LEU A 488 -30.18 -9.76 1.55
C LEU A 488 -30.90 -10.94 0.89
N LEU A 489 -30.40 -11.40 -0.26
CA LEU A 489 -30.75 -12.70 -0.87
C LEU A 489 -29.47 -13.44 -1.25
N ILE A 490 -29.13 -14.48 -0.49
CA ILE A 490 -27.90 -15.27 -0.71
C ILE A 490 -28.09 -16.71 -0.21
N GLY A 491 -27.36 -17.67 -0.79
CA GLY A 491 -27.36 -19.09 -0.37
C GLY A 491 -27.59 -20.11 -1.50
N VAL A 492 -28.10 -19.71 -2.66
CA VAL A 492 -28.40 -20.67 -3.75
C VAL A 492 -27.13 -21.26 -4.40
N ASN A 493 -26.01 -20.54 -4.37
CA ASN A 493 -24.74 -21.04 -4.91
C ASN A 493 -24.13 -22.08 -3.95
N ASP A 494 -24.28 -21.88 -2.64
CA ASP A 494 -23.83 -22.79 -1.58
C ASP A 494 -24.55 -24.15 -1.65
N VAL A 495 -25.78 -24.19 -2.17
CA VAL A 495 -26.51 -25.45 -2.47
C VAL A 495 -25.72 -26.33 -3.45
N SER A 496 -24.95 -25.72 -4.35
CA SER A 496 -24.12 -26.45 -5.32
C SER A 496 -22.81 -27.02 -4.73
N HIS A 497 -22.51 -26.76 -3.45
CA HIS A 497 -21.28 -27.17 -2.76
C HIS A 497 -21.47 -28.28 -1.72
N ASP A 498 -22.55 -29.06 -1.87
CA ASP A 498 -22.87 -30.22 -1.03
C ASP A 498 -22.95 -29.90 0.47
N LEU A 499 -23.23 -28.64 0.79
CA LEU A 499 -23.52 -28.20 2.14
C LEU A 499 -24.95 -28.60 2.54
N THR A 500 -25.19 -28.77 3.84
CA THR A 500 -26.54 -29.02 4.37
C THR A 500 -27.35 -27.73 4.50
N ALA A 501 -28.68 -27.83 4.56
CA ALA A 501 -29.55 -26.67 4.74
C ALA A 501 -29.21 -25.91 6.04
N ASP A 502 -28.90 -26.65 7.11
CA ASP A 502 -28.45 -26.10 8.39
C ASP A 502 -27.13 -25.33 8.26
N SER A 503 -26.18 -25.85 7.48
CA SER A 503 -24.88 -25.19 7.28
C SER A 503 -25.05 -23.86 6.54
N ILE A 504 -25.85 -23.86 5.47
CA ILE A 504 -26.14 -22.65 4.68
C ILE A 504 -26.90 -21.63 5.55
N ALA A 505 -27.95 -22.07 6.26
CA ALA A 505 -28.70 -21.21 7.16
C ALA A 505 -27.84 -20.67 8.32
N GLY A 506 -26.90 -21.48 8.84
CA GLY A 506 -25.92 -21.10 9.84
C GLY A 506 -24.98 -20.00 9.35
N MET A 507 -24.44 -20.12 8.14
CA MET A 507 -23.62 -19.06 7.54
C MET A 507 -24.45 -17.79 7.29
N ILE A 508 -25.72 -17.91 6.89
CA ILE A 508 -26.60 -16.75 6.70
C ILE A 508 -26.90 -16.09 8.06
N ARG A 509 -27.10 -16.88 9.12
CA ARG A 509 -27.22 -16.38 10.49
C ARG A 509 -25.99 -15.59 10.89
N MET A 510 -24.78 -16.12 10.67
CA MET A 510 -23.54 -15.40 10.93
C MET A 510 -23.48 -14.06 10.18
N THR A 511 -23.88 -14.08 8.90
CA THR A 511 -23.95 -12.88 8.04
C THR A 511 -24.94 -11.85 8.58
N VAL A 512 -26.14 -12.28 8.95
CA VAL A 512 -27.19 -11.44 9.53
C VAL A 512 -26.75 -10.84 10.86
N GLU A 513 -26.15 -11.65 11.74
CA GLU A 513 -25.66 -11.20 13.05
C GLU A 513 -24.55 -10.17 12.90
N ARG A 514 -23.65 -10.37 11.94
CA ARG A 514 -22.61 -9.39 11.60
C ARG A 514 -23.20 -8.07 11.10
N ILE A 515 -24.14 -8.12 10.16
CA ILE A 515 -24.82 -6.92 9.64
C ILE A 515 -25.44 -6.11 10.78
N ARG A 516 -26.16 -6.77 11.69
CA ARG A 516 -26.80 -6.10 12.82
C ARG A 516 -25.81 -5.53 13.83
N LYS A 517 -24.67 -6.17 14.01
CA LYS A 517 -23.62 -5.73 14.94
C LYS A 517 -22.86 -4.52 14.39
N GLU A 518 -22.45 -4.57 13.14
CA GLU A 518 -21.62 -3.54 12.51
C GLU A 518 -22.42 -2.39 11.91
N SER A 519 -23.74 -2.55 11.75
CA SER A 519 -24.62 -1.55 11.13
C SER A 519 -26.00 -1.49 11.83
N PRO A 520 -26.04 -1.09 13.11
CA PRO A 520 -27.25 -1.18 13.94
C PRO A 520 -28.41 -0.31 13.43
N ASP A 521 -28.12 0.79 12.72
CA ASP A 521 -29.14 1.68 12.17
C ASP A 521 -29.71 1.19 10.84
N THR A 522 -29.07 0.20 10.22
CA THR A 522 -29.51 -0.38 8.93
C THR A 522 -30.75 -1.25 9.12
N ARG A 523 -31.84 -0.91 8.41
CA ARG A 523 -33.02 -1.78 8.36
C ARG A 523 -32.78 -2.97 7.43
N LEU A 524 -32.48 -4.13 8.02
CA LEU A 524 -32.21 -5.38 7.30
C LEU A 524 -33.51 -6.14 6.92
N TYR A 525 -33.62 -6.46 5.63
CA TYR A 525 -34.65 -7.30 5.03
C TYR A 525 -34.03 -8.61 4.55
N LEU A 526 -34.45 -9.73 5.14
CA LEU A 526 -34.02 -11.06 4.72
C LEU A 526 -35.01 -11.63 3.71
N GLN A 527 -34.54 -11.98 2.52
CA GLN A 527 -35.37 -12.50 1.45
C GLN A 527 -35.28 -14.03 1.38
N SER A 528 -36.37 -14.70 1.04
CA SER A 528 -36.34 -16.12 0.71
C SER A 528 -35.46 -16.37 -0.52
N LEU A 529 -34.72 -17.47 -0.54
CA LEU A 529 -34.16 -18.03 -1.78
C LEU A 529 -35.28 -18.26 -2.81
N LEU A 530 -34.96 -18.03 -4.08
CA LEU A 530 -35.84 -18.33 -5.19
C LEU A 530 -35.80 -19.84 -5.50
N PRO A 531 -36.90 -20.43 -6.02
CA PRO A 531 -36.88 -21.82 -6.46
C PRO A 531 -35.88 -22.03 -7.62
N ILE A 532 -35.53 -23.28 -7.87
CA ILE A 532 -34.72 -23.71 -9.02
C ILE A 532 -35.55 -24.63 -9.94
N ASN A 533 -35.17 -24.73 -11.21
CA ASN A 533 -35.76 -25.66 -12.17
C ASN A 533 -34.67 -26.50 -12.82
N GLU A 534 -34.47 -27.69 -12.26
CA GLU A 534 -33.41 -28.61 -12.67
C GLU A 534 -33.63 -29.20 -14.08
N SER A 535 -34.86 -29.13 -14.63
CA SER A 535 -35.17 -29.71 -15.96
C SER A 535 -34.39 -29.05 -17.11
N PHE A 536 -33.86 -27.85 -16.91
CA PHE A 536 -32.98 -27.17 -17.87
C PHE A 536 -31.61 -27.84 -17.99
N GLY A 537 -31.19 -28.67 -17.02
CA GLY A 537 -29.95 -29.46 -17.09
C GLY A 537 -28.64 -28.66 -17.10
N ARG A 538 -28.68 -27.33 -16.96
CA ARG A 538 -27.49 -26.46 -17.03
C ARG A 538 -26.55 -26.65 -15.83
N TYR A 539 -27.09 -26.82 -14.63
CA TYR A 539 -26.34 -26.82 -13.37
C TYR A 539 -26.30 -28.21 -12.75
N LYS A 540 -25.34 -29.04 -13.18
CA LYS A 540 -25.23 -30.44 -12.73
C LYS A 540 -25.15 -30.61 -11.21
N ARG A 541 -24.49 -29.68 -10.51
CA ARG A 541 -24.34 -29.72 -9.04
C ARG A 541 -25.61 -29.34 -8.26
N LEU A 542 -26.66 -28.87 -8.96
CA LEU A 542 -27.97 -28.59 -8.37
C LEU A 542 -28.97 -29.74 -8.58
N ALA A 543 -28.58 -30.81 -9.27
CA ALA A 543 -29.45 -31.96 -9.49
C ALA A 543 -29.83 -32.63 -8.16
N GLY A 544 -31.12 -32.91 -7.97
CA GLY A 544 -31.73 -33.46 -6.77
C GLY A 544 -31.95 -32.47 -5.62
N LYS A 545 -31.72 -31.16 -5.81
CA LYS A 545 -31.67 -30.18 -4.70
C LYS A 545 -32.85 -29.21 -4.64
N THR A 546 -33.86 -29.35 -5.51
CA THR A 546 -35.07 -28.48 -5.53
C THR A 546 -35.75 -28.37 -4.16
N ASN A 547 -35.84 -29.48 -3.42
CA ASN A 547 -36.51 -29.50 -2.11
C ASN A 547 -35.68 -28.92 -0.96
N MET A 548 -34.39 -28.66 -1.18
CA MET A 548 -33.52 -28.02 -0.19
C MET A 548 -33.83 -26.52 -0.05
N ILE A 549 -34.30 -25.87 -1.12
CA ILE A 549 -34.65 -24.44 -1.11
C ILE A 549 -35.77 -24.10 -0.10
N PRO A 550 -36.95 -24.77 -0.09
CA PRO A 550 -37.97 -24.50 0.92
C PRO A 550 -37.52 -24.86 2.34
N GLU A 551 -36.63 -25.85 2.51
CA GLU A 551 -36.03 -26.18 3.81
C GLU A 551 -35.18 -25.02 4.34
N ILE A 552 -34.26 -24.48 3.54
CA ILE A 552 -33.46 -23.31 3.88
C ILE A 552 -34.39 -22.12 4.18
N ASN A 553 -35.39 -21.88 3.32
CA ASN A 553 -36.33 -20.76 3.49
C ASN A 553 -37.09 -20.80 4.81
N LYS A 554 -37.52 -21.99 5.25
CA LYS A 554 -38.15 -22.18 6.57
C LYS A 554 -37.22 -21.77 7.72
N GLN A 555 -35.92 -22.09 7.61
CA GLN A 555 -34.93 -21.68 8.60
C GLN A 555 -34.66 -20.17 8.57
N LEU A 556 -34.65 -19.56 7.38
CA LEU A 556 -34.49 -18.11 7.22
C LEU A 556 -35.68 -17.34 7.78
N GLU A 557 -36.90 -17.83 7.60
CA GLU A 557 -38.11 -17.25 8.20
C GLU A 557 -38.05 -17.32 9.74
N ALA A 558 -37.64 -18.47 10.28
CA ALA A 558 -37.44 -18.64 11.72
C ALA A 558 -36.35 -17.70 12.26
N LEU A 559 -35.21 -17.58 11.56
CA LEU A 559 -34.13 -16.64 11.89
C LEU A 559 -34.63 -15.19 11.87
N ALA A 560 -35.40 -14.79 10.85
CA ALA A 560 -35.96 -13.46 10.78
C ALA A 560 -36.90 -13.16 11.95
N LYS A 561 -37.75 -14.12 12.34
CA LYS A 561 -38.61 -14.00 13.52
C LYS A 561 -37.79 -13.89 14.82
N GLU A 562 -36.79 -14.74 15.00
CA GLU A 562 -35.88 -14.74 16.16
C GLU A 562 -35.16 -13.39 16.30
N LYS A 563 -34.67 -12.83 15.19
CA LYS A 563 -33.89 -11.60 15.18
C LYS A 563 -34.74 -10.33 15.01
N GLY A 564 -36.07 -10.44 14.89
CA GLY A 564 -36.95 -9.27 14.68
C GLY A 564 -36.77 -8.58 13.33
N LEU A 565 -36.40 -9.32 12.28
CA LEU A 565 -36.19 -8.82 10.93
C LEU A 565 -37.46 -8.91 10.09
N THR A 566 -37.54 -8.08 9.04
CA THR A 566 -38.60 -8.25 8.03
C THR A 566 -38.19 -9.36 7.07
N TYR A 567 -38.89 -10.49 7.10
CA TYR A 567 -38.77 -11.56 6.11
C TYR A 567 -39.61 -11.23 4.87
N ILE A 568 -39.02 -11.32 3.68
CA ILE A 568 -39.72 -11.16 2.40
C ILE A 568 -39.77 -12.52 1.72
N ASN A 569 -40.93 -13.17 1.80
CA ASN A 569 -41.15 -14.46 1.17
C ASN A 569 -41.45 -14.28 -0.33
N LEU A 570 -40.41 -14.35 -1.15
CA LEU A 570 -40.49 -14.29 -2.61
C LEU A 570 -40.82 -15.65 -3.22
N PHE A 571 -40.44 -16.75 -2.59
CA PHE A 571 -40.48 -18.11 -3.15
C PHE A 571 -41.83 -18.45 -3.84
N PRO A 572 -43.01 -18.23 -3.23
CA PRO A 572 -44.30 -18.53 -3.86
C PRO A 572 -44.62 -17.71 -5.13
N LEU A 573 -43.96 -16.57 -5.33
CA LEU A 573 -44.17 -15.72 -6.51
C LEU A 573 -43.51 -16.32 -7.77
N PHE A 574 -42.57 -17.25 -7.58
CA PHE A 574 -41.73 -17.82 -8.62
C PHE A 574 -41.95 -19.33 -8.82
N THR A 575 -42.71 -20.00 -7.95
CA THR A 575 -42.98 -21.44 -8.09
C THR A 575 -44.14 -21.74 -9.04
N GLU A 576 -44.07 -22.90 -9.70
CA GLU A 576 -45.22 -23.47 -10.39
C GLU A 576 -46.28 -23.91 -9.36
N LYS A 577 -47.55 -23.77 -9.71
CA LYS A 577 -48.66 -24.05 -8.80
C LYS A 577 -48.61 -25.49 -8.30
N GLY A 578 -48.51 -25.66 -6.98
CA GLY A 578 -48.46 -26.98 -6.33
C GLY A 578 -47.10 -27.67 -6.38
N SER A 579 -46.02 -26.97 -6.73
CA SER A 579 -44.66 -27.51 -6.75
C SER A 579 -43.65 -26.58 -6.06
N ASN A 580 -42.42 -27.08 -5.93
CA ASN A 580 -41.25 -26.31 -5.49
C ASN A 580 -40.37 -25.85 -6.67
N VAL A 581 -40.82 -26.05 -7.90
CA VAL A 581 -40.04 -25.84 -9.13
C VAL A 581 -40.20 -24.40 -9.62
N LEU A 582 -39.09 -23.79 -10.05
CA LEU A 582 -39.11 -22.44 -10.66
C LEU A 582 -39.87 -22.47 -11.98
N ARG A 583 -40.82 -21.54 -12.12
CA ARG A 583 -41.59 -21.31 -13.35
C ARG A 583 -40.70 -21.17 -14.58
N ALA A 584 -40.87 -22.06 -15.55
CA ALA A 584 -40.08 -22.05 -16.79
C ALA A 584 -40.23 -20.75 -17.61
N ASP A 585 -41.38 -20.07 -17.53
CA ASP A 585 -41.60 -18.79 -18.21
C ASP A 585 -40.81 -17.62 -17.59
N LEU A 586 -40.37 -17.74 -16.33
CA LEU A 586 -39.64 -16.71 -15.60
C LEU A 586 -38.13 -16.89 -15.61
N THR A 587 -37.61 -18.01 -16.10
CA THR A 587 -36.18 -18.32 -16.05
C THR A 587 -35.54 -18.49 -17.43
N THR A 588 -34.26 -18.12 -17.53
CA THR A 588 -33.44 -18.35 -18.74
C THR A 588 -32.80 -19.72 -18.74
N ASP A 589 -32.53 -20.30 -17.58
CA ASP A 589 -31.65 -21.47 -17.44
C ASP A 589 -31.93 -22.37 -16.23
N GLY A 590 -33.07 -22.16 -15.57
CA GLY A 590 -33.46 -22.89 -14.37
C GLY A 590 -32.94 -22.28 -13.07
N LEU A 591 -32.18 -21.18 -13.11
CA LEU A 591 -31.72 -20.45 -11.94
C LEU A 591 -31.94 -18.94 -12.09
N HIS A 592 -31.45 -18.36 -13.19
CA HIS A 592 -31.49 -16.92 -13.44
C HIS A 592 -32.83 -16.48 -14.03
N LEU A 593 -33.27 -15.28 -13.63
CA LEU A 593 -34.55 -14.73 -14.04
C LEU A 593 -34.46 -14.04 -15.41
N LYS A 594 -35.57 -14.13 -16.16
CA LYS A 594 -35.89 -13.23 -17.27
C LYS A 594 -36.39 -11.88 -16.74
N GLU A 595 -36.53 -10.90 -17.63
CA GLU A 595 -37.03 -9.56 -17.31
C GLU A 595 -38.38 -9.57 -16.57
N GLU A 596 -39.31 -10.44 -16.96
CA GLU A 596 -40.60 -10.60 -16.27
C GLU A 596 -40.45 -11.06 -14.81
N GLY A 597 -39.45 -11.91 -14.53
CA GLY A 597 -39.11 -12.30 -13.17
C GLY A 597 -38.62 -11.11 -12.34
N TYR A 598 -37.76 -10.25 -12.91
CA TYR A 598 -37.31 -9.04 -12.23
C TYR A 598 -38.43 -8.02 -12.01
N LYS A 599 -39.41 -7.91 -12.91
CA LYS A 599 -40.61 -7.08 -12.70
C LYS A 599 -41.44 -7.57 -11.50
N ILE A 600 -41.61 -8.89 -11.35
CA ILE A 600 -42.29 -9.49 -10.20
C ILE A 600 -41.52 -9.18 -8.91
N TRP A 601 -40.19 -9.39 -8.91
CA TRP A 601 -39.35 -9.11 -7.75
C TRP A 601 -39.41 -7.63 -7.36
N ALA A 602 -39.20 -6.71 -8.30
CA ALA A 602 -39.26 -5.28 -8.04
C ALA A 602 -40.64 -4.86 -7.50
N LYS A 603 -41.74 -5.42 -8.03
CA LYS A 603 -43.09 -5.16 -7.52
C LYS A 603 -43.27 -5.61 -6.06
N ALA A 604 -42.67 -6.75 -5.67
CA ALA A 604 -42.70 -7.23 -4.29
C ALA A 604 -41.94 -6.29 -3.33
N LEU A 605 -40.85 -5.67 -3.80
CA LEU A 605 -40.01 -4.79 -2.98
C LEU A 605 -40.50 -3.34 -2.90
N ARG A 606 -41.22 -2.82 -3.91
CA ARG A 606 -41.63 -1.40 -3.98
C ARG A 606 -42.30 -0.86 -2.72
N LYS A 607 -43.09 -1.66 -2.00
CA LYS A 607 -43.75 -1.25 -0.75
C LYS A 607 -42.78 -1.10 0.45
N LYS A 608 -41.52 -1.49 0.28
CA LYS A 608 -40.47 -1.52 1.30
C LYS A 608 -39.32 -0.58 0.98
N ILE A 609 -39.27 0.02 -0.22
CA ILE A 609 -38.22 0.95 -0.69
C ILE A 609 -38.45 2.37 -0.19
#